data_AF-A0A239GVA7-F1
#
_entry.id   AF-A0A239GVA7-F1
#
_cell.length_a   1.000
_cell.length_b   1.000
_cell.length_c   1.000
_cell.angle_alpha   90.00
_cell.angle_beta   90.00
_cell.angle_gamma   90.00
#
_symmetry.space_group_name_H-M   'P 1'
#
loop_
_entity.id
_entity.type
_entity.pdbx_description
1 polymer ?
#
loop_
_entity_poly.entity_id
_entity_poly.type
_entity_poly.pdbx_seq_one_letter_code
_entity_poly.pdbx_strand_id
1 'polypeptide(L)'
;MTQLTSQLVIELLDRVTSPARRAANALAGISNTVRESNGQPITFGDRLNAAITRNNRALADARGGLVDAVASFYALRGAIGAPIQAASDFESAMADVAKVVDFPSPEAFAQFQQDLFALSRDIPIAVTGLAEIAAAAGQAGIAGQDLIRFTDAAARIGVAFDISAGQAGGSMANLMTALGLTIDETVSLADAMNHLSNSQASSAADILDVVQRVGAQATMFGFTAEQTAAFASAMLAAGAQSEVAATSFRNMGAALTKGEAATAGQSRALQALGLDAEDMRPPVGRSFRSWRSLAPISRNTVWYSLAQPLAASLASWKSPRLSRHHQTWHLSVAMS
;
A
#
# COMPACT_ATOMS: atom_id res chain seq x y z
N MET A 1 18.20 -9.86 -25.39
CA MET A 1 19.29 -10.12 -26.38
C MET A 1 20.34 -11.14 -25.89
N THR A 2 20.33 -11.59 -24.63
CA THR A 2 21.33 -12.52 -24.07
C THR A 2 21.07 -14.01 -24.34
N GLN A 3 19.82 -14.42 -24.62
CA GLN A 3 19.51 -15.84 -24.91
C GLN A 3 19.95 -16.28 -26.31
N LEU A 4 19.93 -15.37 -27.29
CA LEU A 4 20.34 -15.67 -28.67
C LEU A 4 21.86 -15.84 -28.80
N THR A 5 22.64 -15.10 -28.01
CA THR A 5 24.10 -15.24 -27.95
C THR A 5 24.55 -16.55 -27.29
N SER A 6 23.83 -17.04 -26.27
CA SER A 6 24.17 -18.30 -25.61
C SER A 6 23.83 -19.54 -26.45
N GLN A 7 22.76 -19.50 -27.24
CA GLN A 7 22.44 -20.59 -28.17
C GLN A 7 23.45 -20.70 -29.31
N LEU A 8 23.89 -19.56 -29.87
CA LEU A 8 24.89 -19.53 -30.93
C LEU A 8 26.25 -20.07 -30.48
N VAL A 9 26.67 -19.77 -29.24
CA VAL A 9 27.94 -20.26 -28.68
C VAL A 9 27.90 -21.77 -28.44
N ILE A 10 26.79 -22.32 -27.95
CA ILE A 10 26.62 -23.77 -27.73
C ILE A 10 26.59 -24.51 -29.06
N GLU A 11 25.92 -23.98 -30.09
CA GLU A 11 25.87 -24.58 -31.43
C GLU A 11 27.23 -24.55 -32.15
N LEU A 12 28.00 -23.46 -31.99
CA LEU A 12 29.37 -23.36 -32.51
C LEU A 12 30.33 -24.32 -31.78
N LEU A 13 30.20 -24.45 -30.47
CA LEU A 13 31.03 -25.36 -29.68
C LEU A 13 30.76 -26.82 -30.07
N ASP A 14 29.50 -27.18 -30.30
CA ASP A 14 29.10 -28.54 -30.67
C ASP A 14 29.50 -28.88 -32.13
N ARG A 15 29.43 -27.91 -33.05
CA ARG A 15 29.90 -28.07 -34.45
C ARG A 15 31.40 -28.26 -34.59
N VAL A 16 32.21 -27.79 -33.63
CA VAL A 16 33.68 -27.94 -33.66
C VAL A 16 34.14 -29.15 -32.85
N THR A 17 33.48 -29.43 -31.71
CA THR A 17 33.87 -30.56 -30.85
C THR A 17 33.37 -31.91 -31.35
N SER A 18 32.22 -31.99 -32.03
CA SER A 18 31.69 -33.28 -32.50
C SER A 18 32.45 -33.87 -33.71
N PRO A 19 32.98 -33.11 -34.68
CA PRO A 19 33.93 -33.64 -35.67
C PRO A 19 35.27 -34.01 -35.04
N ALA A 20 35.78 -33.22 -34.09
CA ALA A 20 37.04 -33.50 -33.40
C ALA A 20 36.97 -34.78 -32.56
N ARG A 21 35.86 -35.03 -31.86
CA ARG A 21 35.62 -36.30 -31.13
C ARG A 21 35.53 -37.49 -32.08
N ARG A 22 34.87 -37.33 -33.24
CA ARG A 22 34.78 -38.39 -34.27
C ARG A 22 36.17 -38.69 -34.87
N ALA A 23 36.97 -37.66 -35.16
CA ALA A 23 38.33 -37.82 -35.64
C ALA A 23 39.25 -38.46 -34.57
N ALA A 24 39.15 -38.05 -33.31
CA ALA A 24 39.91 -38.64 -32.21
C ALA A 24 39.54 -40.12 -31.97
N ASN A 25 38.24 -40.46 -32.05
CA ASN A 25 37.77 -41.84 -31.93
C ASN A 25 38.18 -42.70 -33.15
N ALA A 26 38.18 -42.12 -34.36
CA ALA A 26 38.68 -42.79 -35.55
C ALA A 26 40.20 -43.03 -35.49
N LEU A 27 40.98 -42.04 -35.01
CA LEU A 27 42.43 -42.17 -34.82
C LEU A 27 42.79 -43.18 -33.72
N ALA A 28 42.01 -43.24 -32.64
CA ALA A 28 42.15 -44.26 -31.60
C ALA A 28 41.80 -45.66 -32.13
N GLY A 29 40.78 -45.78 -32.98
CA GLY A 29 40.44 -47.02 -33.67
C GLY A 29 41.54 -47.46 -34.66
N ILE A 30 42.14 -46.51 -35.38
CA ILE A 30 43.22 -46.76 -36.34
C ILE A 30 44.53 -47.12 -35.64
N SER A 31 44.89 -46.50 -34.51
CA SER A 31 46.14 -46.86 -33.80
C SER A 31 46.07 -48.26 -33.17
N ASN A 32 44.87 -48.71 -32.80
CA ASN A 32 44.63 -50.06 -32.30
C ASN A 32 44.68 -51.10 -33.43
N THR A 33 44.05 -50.83 -34.57
CA THR A 33 44.06 -51.75 -35.72
C THR A 33 45.41 -51.79 -36.45
N VAL A 34 46.17 -50.69 -36.48
CA VAL A 34 47.54 -50.64 -37.03
C VAL A 34 48.56 -51.33 -36.13
N ARG A 35 48.29 -51.43 -34.81
CA ARG A 35 49.10 -52.22 -33.87
C ARG A 35 48.79 -53.72 -33.93
N GLU A 36 47.51 -54.08 -34.11
CA GLU A 36 47.08 -55.47 -34.34
C GLU A 36 47.60 -56.02 -35.68
N SER A 37 47.64 -55.21 -36.75
CA SER A 37 48.14 -55.65 -38.06
C SER A 37 49.67 -55.83 -38.13
N ASN A 38 50.42 -55.30 -37.15
CA ASN A 38 51.88 -55.41 -37.07
C ASN A 38 52.37 -56.42 -35.99
N GLY A 39 51.46 -57.22 -35.39
CA GLY A 39 51.83 -58.31 -34.48
C GLY A 39 52.47 -57.88 -33.15
N GLN A 40 52.34 -56.62 -32.74
CA GLN A 40 52.85 -56.17 -31.44
C GLN A 40 51.90 -56.61 -30.32
N PRO A 41 52.38 -57.32 -29.28
CA PRO A 41 51.53 -57.78 -28.19
C PRO A 41 50.96 -56.60 -27.39
N ILE A 42 49.65 -56.62 -27.15
CA ILE A 42 48.96 -55.68 -26.26
C ILE A 42 49.70 -55.66 -24.92
N THR A 43 50.35 -54.54 -24.59
CA THR A 43 51.20 -54.46 -23.40
C THR A 43 50.34 -54.32 -22.14
N PHE A 44 50.92 -54.66 -20.97
CA PHE A 44 50.25 -54.45 -19.69
C PHE A 44 49.79 -52.98 -19.51
N GLY A 45 50.56 -52.02 -20.01
CA GLY A 45 50.21 -50.60 -19.98
C GLY A 45 48.95 -50.25 -20.78
N ASP A 46 48.72 -50.89 -21.92
CA ASP A 46 47.51 -50.67 -22.74
C ASP A 46 46.26 -51.24 -22.05
N ARG A 47 46.39 -52.41 -21.42
CA ARG A 47 45.31 -53.01 -20.63
C ARG A 47 44.98 -52.18 -19.38
N LEU A 48 46.00 -51.66 -18.72
CA LEU A 48 45.86 -50.79 -17.54
C LEU A 48 45.21 -49.46 -17.94
N ASN A 49 45.65 -48.82 -19.02
CA ASN A 49 45.02 -47.59 -19.53
C ASN A 49 43.57 -47.82 -19.94
N ALA A 50 43.25 -48.93 -20.63
CA ALA A 50 41.87 -49.26 -20.96
C ALA A 50 41.00 -49.51 -19.72
N ALA A 51 41.55 -50.13 -18.67
CA ALA A 51 40.87 -50.32 -17.39
C ALA A 51 40.65 -48.98 -16.65
N ILE A 52 41.68 -48.13 -16.57
CA ILE A 52 41.60 -46.80 -15.95
C ILE A 52 40.60 -45.90 -16.69
N THR A 53 40.60 -45.91 -18.02
CA THR A 53 39.68 -45.07 -18.82
C THR A 53 38.23 -45.54 -18.69
N ARG A 54 37.99 -46.86 -18.58
CA ARG A 54 36.66 -47.42 -18.28
C ARG A 54 36.19 -47.06 -16.87
N ASN A 55 37.09 -47.18 -15.88
CA ASN A 55 36.79 -46.83 -14.50
C ASN A 55 36.52 -45.33 -14.33
N ASN A 56 37.30 -44.47 -15.01
CA ASN A 56 37.11 -43.02 -14.98
C ASN A 56 35.80 -42.58 -15.66
N ARG A 57 35.36 -43.26 -16.74
CA ARG A 57 34.04 -43.01 -17.34
C ARG A 57 32.91 -43.47 -16.43
N ALA A 58 33.00 -44.67 -15.84
CA ALA A 58 32.01 -45.16 -14.89
C ALA A 58 31.89 -44.24 -13.65
N LEU A 59 33.02 -43.71 -13.16
CA LEU A 59 33.04 -42.71 -12.08
C LEU A 59 32.48 -41.35 -12.50
N ALA A 60 32.73 -40.91 -13.74
CA ALA A 60 32.16 -39.68 -14.27
C ALA A 60 30.64 -39.78 -14.47
N ASP A 61 30.16 -40.92 -14.99
CA ASP A 61 28.72 -41.19 -15.19
C ASP A 61 27.99 -41.33 -13.84
N ALA A 62 28.61 -42.00 -12.86
CA ALA A 62 28.06 -42.08 -11.50
C ALA A 62 28.02 -40.71 -10.79
N ARG A 63 29.03 -39.88 -10.99
CA ARG A 63 29.05 -38.49 -10.47
C ARG A 63 28.03 -37.60 -11.18
N GLY A 64 27.87 -37.75 -12.49
CA GLY A 64 26.84 -37.06 -13.26
C GLY A 64 25.43 -37.43 -12.79
N GLY A 65 25.15 -38.72 -12.62
CA GLY A 65 23.86 -39.21 -12.11
C GLY A 65 23.56 -38.78 -10.66
N LEU A 66 24.57 -38.70 -9.79
CA LEU A 66 24.41 -38.18 -8.42
C LEU A 66 24.17 -36.67 -8.38
N VAL A 67 24.89 -35.90 -9.18
CA VAL A 67 24.69 -34.44 -9.29
C VAL A 67 23.32 -34.14 -9.89
N ASP A 68 22.90 -34.86 -10.93
CA ASP A 68 21.57 -34.74 -11.51
C ASP A 68 20.48 -35.14 -10.52
N ALA A 69 20.66 -36.22 -9.75
CA ALA A 69 19.71 -36.65 -8.72
C ALA A 69 19.58 -35.64 -7.57
N VAL A 70 20.68 -35.03 -7.14
CA VAL A 70 20.68 -34.01 -6.09
C VAL A 70 20.07 -32.70 -6.61
N ALA A 71 20.47 -32.26 -7.80
CA ALA A 71 19.90 -31.07 -8.44
C ALA A 71 18.40 -31.22 -8.69
N SER A 72 17.96 -32.39 -9.17
CA SER A 72 16.54 -32.69 -9.34
C SER A 72 15.81 -32.82 -8.01
N PHE A 73 16.41 -33.36 -6.95
CA PHE A 73 15.81 -33.36 -5.61
C PHE A 73 15.60 -31.94 -5.05
N TYR A 74 16.59 -31.05 -5.18
CA TYR A 74 16.45 -29.65 -4.75
C TYR A 74 15.47 -28.87 -5.62
N ALA A 75 15.49 -29.08 -6.95
CA ALA A 75 14.52 -28.47 -7.85
C ALA A 75 13.09 -28.95 -7.56
N LEU A 76 12.90 -30.25 -7.29
CA LEU A 76 11.61 -30.83 -6.93
C LEU A 76 11.14 -30.38 -5.54
N ARG A 77 12.06 -30.28 -4.56
CA ARG A 77 11.77 -29.71 -3.24
C ARG A 77 11.37 -28.23 -3.34
N GLY A 78 12.03 -27.44 -4.17
CA GLY A 78 11.65 -26.05 -4.43
C GLY A 78 10.29 -25.95 -5.13
N ALA A 79 10.08 -26.76 -6.16
CA ALA A 79 8.86 -26.76 -6.96
C ALA A 79 7.62 -27.26 -6.19
N ILE A 80 7.77 -28.25 -5.30
CA ILE A 80 6.67 -28.79 -4.49
C ILE A 80 6.54 -28.05 -3.15
N GLY A 81 7.65 -27.60 -2.56
CA GLY A 81 7.66 -26.94 -1.26
C GLY A 81 7.15 -25.50 -1.29
N ALA A 82 7.41 -24.75 -2.36
CA ALA A 82 6.97 -23.35 -2.45
C ALA A 82 5.44 -23.17 -2.44
N PRO A 83 4.64 -23.97 -3.18
CA PRO A 83 3.18 -23.91 -3.10
C PRO A 83 2.63 -24.29 -1.72
N ILE A 84 3.23 -25.28 -1.05
CA ILE A 84 2.80 -25.71 0.29
C ILE A 84 3.07 -24.61 1.31
N GLN A 85 4.26 -24.00 1.26
CA GLN A 85 4.61 -22.91 2.18
C GLN A 85 3.70 -21.70 1.96
N ALA A 86 3.46 -21.31 0.71
CA ALA A 86 2.56 -20.19 0.40
C ALA A 86 1.13 -20.44 0.89
N ALA A 87 0.62 -21.66 0.76
CA ALA A 87 -0.68 -22.05 1.31
C ALA A 87 -0.69 -21.99 2.84
N SER A 88 0.35 -22.50 3.50
CA SER A 88 0.49 -22.43 4.96
C SER A 88 0.58 -20.99 5.49
N ASP A 89 1.33 -20.12 4.80
CA ASP A 89 1.47 -18.71 5.18
C ASP A 89 0.15 -17.97 4.99
N PHE A 90 -0.58 -18.28 3.91
CA PHE A 90 -1.91 -17.75 3.67
C PHE A 90 -2.91 -18.20 4.75
N GLU A 91 -2.96 -19.49 5.07
CA GLU A 91 -3.81 -20.03 6.14
C GLU A 91 -3.49 -19.37 7.49
N SER A 92 -2.20 -19.18 7.78
CA SER A 92 -1.75 -18.50 9.01
C SER A 92 -2.20 -17.04 9.05
N ALA A 93 -2.02 -16.29 7.96
CA ALA A 93 -2.47 -14.90 7.88
C ALA A 93 -4.00 -14.79 7.98
N MET A 94 -4.74 -15.72 7.38
CA MET A 94 -6.20 -15.77 7.48
C MET A 94 -6.69 -16.16 8.89
N ALA A 95 -5.91 -16.94 9.64
CA ALA A 95 -6.21 -17.22 11.04
C ALA A 95 -6.05 -15.95 11.90
N ASP A 96 -5.07 -15.10 11.61
CA ASP A 96 -4.93 -13.79 12.27
C ASP A 96 -6.11 -12.86 11.96
N VAL A 97 -6.64 -12.88 10.72
CA VAL A 97 -7.87 -12.16 10.37
C VAL A 97 -9.07 -12.72 11.14
N ALA A 98 -9.27 -14.05 11.13
CA ALA A 98 -10.39 -14.70 11.81
C ALA A 98 -10.36 -14.54 13.33
N LYS A 99 -9.19 -14.26 13.92
CA LYS A 99 -9.04 -13.95 15.34
C LYS A 99 -9.66 -12.61 15.72
N VAL A 100 -9.66 -11.64 14.80
CA VAL A 100 -10.04 -10.24 15.07
C VAL A 100 -11.29 -9.79 14.29
N VAL A 101 -11.79 -10.63 13.39
CA VAL A 101 -13.02 -10.40 12.63
C VAL A 101 -13.97 -11.57 12.81
N ASP A 102 -15.18 -11.27 13.25
CA ASP A 102 -16.27 -12.24 13.30
C ASP A 102 -16.96 -12.34 11.93
N PHE A 103 -16.79 -13.48 11.27
CA PHE A 103 -17.50 -13.79 10.02
C PHE A 103 -18.84 -14.47 10.33
N PRO A 104 -19.94 -14.08 9.65
CA PRO A 104 -21.27 -14.61 9.94
C PRO A 104 -21.45 -16.09 9.55
N SER A 105 -20.62 -16.59 8.62
CA SER A 105 -20.61 -18.00 8.22
C SER A 105 -19.25 -18.41 7.63
N PRO A 106 -18.94 -19.71 7.57
CA PRO A 106 -17.75 -20.21 6.86
C PRO A 106 -17.72 -19.80 5.38
N GLU A 107 -18.88 -19.72 4.73
CA GLU A 107 -18.99 -19.27 3.33
C GLU A 107 -18.62 -17.80 3.18
N ALA A 108 -19.00 -16.94 4.13
CA ALA A 108 -18.61 -15.52 4.13
C ALA A 108 -17.09 -15.36 4.31
N PHE A 109 -16.46 -16.18 5.15
CA PHE A 109 -15.01 -16.21 5.30
C PHE A 109 -14.31 -16.68 4.03
N ALA A 110 -14.83 -17.74 3.39
CA ALA A 110 -14.29 -18.23 2.12
C ALA A 110 -14.45 -17.22 0.98
N GLN A 111 -15.57 -16.48 0.94
CA GLN A 111 -15.76 -15.39 -0.01
C GLN A 111 -14.72 -14.29 0.21
N PHE A 112 -14.51 -13.87 1.46
CA PHE A 112 -13.52 -12.86 1.79
C PHE A 112 -12.10 -13.27 1.36
N GLN A 113 -11.72 -14.54 1.54
CA GLN A 113 -10.45 -15.07 1.01
C GLN A 113 -10.35 -14.91 -0.51
N GLN A 114 -11.43 -15.22 -1.25
CA GLN A 114 -11.46 -15.03 -2.71
C GLN A 114 -11.34 -13.55 -3.09
N ASP A 115 -11.97 -12.66 -2.34
CA ASP A 115 -11.88 -11.21 -2.56
C ASP A 115 -10.44 -10.72 -2.36
N LEU A 116 -9.71 -11.22 -1.35
CA LEU A 116 -8.27 -10.93 -1.19
C LEU A 116 -7.43 -11.44 -2.36
N PHE A 117 -7.73 -12.64 -2.88
CA PHE A 117 -7.06 -13.14 -4.09
C PHE A 117 -7.37 -12.30 -5.32
N ALA A 118 -8.60 -11.80 -5.49
CA ALA A 118 -8.93 -10.88 -6.56
C ALA A 118 -8.13 -9.58 -6.41
N LEU A 119 -8.12 -9.00 -5.21
CA LEU A 119 -7.45 -7.75 -4.91
C LEU A 119 -5.92 -7.82 -5.13
N SER A 120 -5.28 -8.94 -4.77
CA SER A 120 -3.83 -9.16 -5.02
C SER A 120 -3.45 -9.29 -6.49
N ARG A 121 -4.41 -9.46 -7.40
CA ARG A 121 -4.16 -9.40 -8.85
C ARG A 121 -4.23 -7.97 -9.38
N ASP A 122 -4.97 -7.10 -8.69
CA ASP A 122 -5.19 -5.71 -9.09
C ASP A 122 -4.17 -4.76 -8.44
N ILE A 123 -3.76 -5.06 -7.21
CA ILE A 123 -2.78 -4.28 -6.44
C ILE A 123 -1.50 -5.10 -6.28
N PRO A 124 -0.30 -4.52 -6.47
CA PRO A 124 0.98 -5.22 -6.34
C PRO A 124 1.36 -5.51 -4.86
N ILE A 125 0.46 -6.13 -4.10
CA ILE A 125 0.64 -6.60 -2.73
C ILE A 125 0.24 -8.07 -2.67
N ALA A 126 1.08 -8.89 -2.04
CA ALA A 126 0.80 -10.30 -1.84
C ALA A 126 -0.47 -10.51 -1.00
N VAL A 127 -1.20 -11.60 -1.24
CA VAL A 127 -2.44 -11.91 -0.51
C VAL A 127 -2.24 -11.94 1.02
N THR A 128 -1.07 -12.37 1.49
CA THR A 128 -0.69 -12.35 2.91
C THR A 128 -0.59 -10.92 3.46
N GLY A 129 -0.03 -9.98 2.69
CA GLY A 129 0.00 -8.56 3.06
C GLY A 129 -1.40 -7.93 3.08
N LEU A 130 -2.29 -8.34 2.16
CA LEU A 130 -3.69 -7.90 2.21
C LEU A 130 -4.41 -8.46 3.45
N ALA A 131 -4.11 -9.69 3.84
CA ALA A 131 -4.61 -10.27 5.09
C ALA A 131 -4.06 -9.54 6.33
N GLU A 132 -2.80 -9.10 6.34
CA GLU A 132 -2.24 -8.25 7.41
C GLU A 132 -3.01 -6.92 7.54
N ILE A 133 -3.33 -6.28 6.41
CA ILE A 133 -4.15 -5.06 6.38
C ILE A 133 -5.55 -5.35 6.93
N ALA A 134 -6.18 -6.44 6.49
CA ALA A 134 -7.51 -6.85 6.96
C ALA A 134 -7.51 -7.15 8.46
N ALA A 135 -6.45 -7.76 9.00
CA ALA A 135 -6.30 -8.00 10.42
C ALA A 135 -6.19 -6.67 11.20
N ALA A 136 -5.41 -5.70 10.71
CA ALA A 136 -5.34 -4.36 11.29
C ALA A 136 -6.72 -3.65 11.27
N ALA A 137 -7.47 -3.82 10.19
CA ALA A 137 -8.84 -3.30 10.08
C ALA A 137 -9.79 -3.92 11.11
N GLY A 138 -9.73 -5.25 11.27
CA GLY A 138 -10.52 -5.98 12.27
C GLY A 138 -10.19 -5.57 13.71
N GLN A 139 -8.92 -5.34 14.00
CA GLN A 139 -8.49 -4.79 15.30
C GLN A 139 -9.06 -3.39 15.58
N ALA A 140 -9.32 -2.61 14.54
CA ALA A 140 -10.00 -1.31 14.62
C ALA A 140 -11.54 -1.43 14.62
N GLY A 141 -12.08 -2.64 14.65
CA GLY A 141 -13.53 -2.91 14.65
C GLY A 141 -14.19 -2.81 13.28
N ILE A 142 -13.42 -2.77 12.19
CA ILE A 142 -13.95 -2.80 10.81
C ILE A 142 -14.28 -4.25 10.43
N ALA A 143 -15.51 -4.50 9.98
CA ALA A 143 -16.00 -5.83 9.63
C ALA A 143 -16.99 -5.79 8.46
N GLY A 144 -17.39 -6.96 7.97
CA GLY A 144 -18.39 -7.10 6.92
C GLY A 144 -17.94 -6.46 5.60
N GLN A 145 -18.84 -5.69 4.97
CA GLN A 145 -18.55 -5.07 3.66
C GLN A 145 -17.46 -4.00 3.73
N ASP A 146 -17.29 -3.34 4.88
CA ASP A 146 -16.27 -2.32 5.04
C ASP A 146 -14.87 -2.91 5.20
N LEU A 147 -14.75 -4.20 5.57
CA LEU A 147 -13.46 -4.87 5.70
C LEU A 147 -12.70 -4.92 4.37
N ILE A 148 -13.37 -5.33 3.29
CA ILE A 148 -12.75 -5.40 1.96
C ILE A 148 -12.47 -3.99 1.40
N ARG A 149 -13.37 -3.03 1.64
CA ARG A 149 -13.19 -1.63 1.23
C ARG A 149 -11.99 -1.00 1.93
N PHE A 150 -11.87 -1.20 3.24
CA PHE A 150 -10.71 -0.76 4.01
C PHE A 150 -9.43 -1.41 3.48
N THR A 151 -9.47 -2.71 3.19
CA THR A 151 -8.30 -3.45 2.72
C THR A 151 -7.81 -2.94 1.37
N ASP A 152 -8.71 -2.70 0.42
CA ASP A 152 -8.38 -2.07 -0.88
C ASP A 152 -7.80 -0.66 -0.70
N ALA A 153 -8.44 0.18 0.11
CA ALA A 153 -8.00 1.54 0.36
C ALA A 153 -6.60 1.59 1.00
N ALA A 154 -6.37 0.84 2.09
CA ALA A 154 -5.08 0.77 2.75
C ALA A 154 -4.00 0.15 1.85
N ALA A 155 -4.33 -0.85 1.03
CA ALA A 155 -3.40 -1.43 0.07
C ALA A 155 -2.93 -0.40 -0.96
N ARG A 156 -3.85 0.42 -1.49
CA ARG A 156 -3.52 1.53 -2.40
C ARG A 156 -2.65 2.59 -1.72
N ILE A 157 -2.95 2.94 -0.47
CA ILE A 157 -2.13 3.86 0.33
C ILE A 157 -0.71 3.28 0.50
N GLY A 158 -0.60 1.99 0.81
CA GLY A 158 0.69 1.30 0.95
C GLY A 158 1.56 1.42 -0.30
N VAL A 159 0.98 1.16 -1.47
CA VAL A 159 1.65 1.31 -2.76
C VAL A 159 2.00 2.77 -3.05
N ALA A 160 1.07 3.70 -2.81
CA ALA A 160 1.29 5.11 -3.11
C ALA A 160 2.37 5.75 -2.23
N PHE A 161 2.46 5.32 -0.97
CA PHE A 161 3.37 5.92 0.01
C PHE A 161 4.68 5.15 0.15
N ASP A 162 4.84 4.04 -0.56
CA ASP A 162 5.97 3.11 -0.46
C ASP A 162 6.19 2.60 0.98
N ILE A 163 5.10 2.19 1.64
CA ILE A 163 5.11 1.63 3.00
C ILE A 163 4.58 0.20 3.01
N SER A 164 4.99 -0.59 4.01
CA SER A 164 4.55 -1.98 4.13
C SER A 164 3.03 -2.10 4.33
N ALA A 165 2.46 -3.25 3.97
CA ALA A 165 1.04 -3.52 4.10
C ALA A 165 0.55 -3.34 5.56
N GLY A 166 1.25 -3.94 6.53
CA GLY A 166 0.97 -3.74 7.94
C GLY A 166 1.04 -2.27 8.39
N GLN A 167 2.02 -1.50 7.90
CA GLN A 167 2.10 -0.06 8.19
C GLN A 167 0.92 0.70 7.58
N ALA A 168 0.51 0.40 6.34
CA ALA A 168 -0.59 1.07 5.69
C ALA A 168 -1.93 0.79 6.40
N GLY A 169 -2.23 -0.48 6.69
CA GLY A 169 -3.43 -0.87 7.42
C GLY A 169 -3.49 -0.27 8.83
N GLY A 170 -2.40 -0.39 9.59
CA GLY A 170 -2.30 0.22 10.92
C GLY A 170 -2.40 1.75 10.88
N SER A 171 -1.79 2.39 9.88
CA SER A 171 -1.83 3.84 9.73
C SER A 171 -3.21 4.37 9.41
N MET A 172 -3.90 3.71 8.47
CA MET A 172 -5.27 4.06 8.10
C MET A 172 -6.22 3.87 9.30
N ALA A 173 -6.12 2.76 10.01
CA ALA A 173 -6.89 2.50 11.22
C ALA A 173 -6.65 3.55 12.31
N ASN A 174 -5.39 3.93 12.53
CA ASN A 174 -5.01 4.95 13.50
C ASN A 174 -5.57 6.32 13.12
N LEU A 175 -5.49 6.72 11.84
CA LEU A 175 -6.05 7.99 11.38
C LEU A 175 -7.57 8.03 11.56
N MET A 176 -8.28 6.99 11.12
CA MET A 176 -9.74 6.89 11.30
C MET A 176 -10.13 7.01 12.77
N THR A 177 -9.45 6.28 13.66
CA THR A 177 -9.75 6.28 15.09
C THR A 177 -9.39 7.60 15.77
N ALA A 178 -8.21 8.15 15.49
CA ALA A 178 -7.71 9.35 16.16
C ALA A 178 -8.40 10.64 15.71
N LEU A 179 -8.85 10.68 14.45
CA LEU A 179 -9.44 11.86 13.81
C LEU A 179 -10.94 11.74 13.59
N GLY A 180 -11.52 10.55 13.82
CA GLY A 180 -12.94 10.29 13.58
C GLY A 180 -13.31 10.25 12.10
N LEU A 181 -12.37 9.88 11.23
CA LEU A 181 -12.57 9.84 9.78
C LEU A 181 -13.23 8.53 9.34
N THR A 182 -14.08 8.63 8.33
CA THR A 182 -14.56 7.49 7.54
C THR A 182 -13.45 6.94 6.62
N ILE A 183 -13.71 5.78 5.99
CA ILE A 183 -12.83 5.22 4.95
C ILE A 183 -12.59 6.25 3.84
N ASP A 184 -13.68 6.85 3.33
CA ASP A 184 -13.62 7.77 2.20
C ASP A 184 -12.90 9.09 2.55
N GLU A 185 -13.11 9.62 3.76
CA GLU A 185 -12.36 10.80 4.24
C GLU A 185 -10.87 10.48 4.45
N THR A 186 -10.54 9.27 4.90
CA THR A 186 -9.14 8.86 5.06
C THR A 186 -8.44 8.68 3.72
N VAL A 187 -9.15 8.16 2.71
CA VAL A 187 -8.66 8.12 1.32
C VAL A 187 -8.45 9.53 0.78
N SER A 188 -9.40 10.45 1.00
CA SER A 188 -9.26 11.86 0.60
C SER A 188 -8.04 12.52 1.25
N LEU A 189 -7.80 12.27 2.54
CA LEU A 189 -6.61 12.75 3.23
C LEU A 189 -5.33 12.15 2.64
N ALA A 190 -5.31 10.85 2.36
CA ALA A 190 -4.16 10.19 1.76
C ALA A 190 -3.87 10.70 0.34
N ASP A 191 -4.91 10.96 -0.45
CA ASP A 191 -4.80 11.59 -1.77
C ASP A 191 -4.22 13.00 -1.68
N ALA A 192 -4.64 13.78 -0.66
CA ALA A 192 -4.05 15.09 -0.41
C ALA A 192 -2.56 14.99 -0.08
N MET A 193 -2.15 14.03 0.77
CA MET A 193 -0.74 13.79 1.09
C MET A 193 0.07 13.37 -0.15
N ASN A 194 -0.46 12.47 -0.98
CA ASN A 194 0.16 12.04 -2.23
C ASN A 194 0.29 13.21 -3.22
N HIS A 195 -0.73 14.07 -3.30
CA HIS A 195 -0.65 15.27 -4.12
C HIS A 195 0.44 16.23 -3.61
N LEU A 196 0.54 16.43 -2.29
CA LEU A 196 1.57 17.26 -1.68
C LEU A 196 2.98 16.69 -1.96
N SER A 197 3.18 15.37 -1.85
CA SER A 197 4.50 14.76 -2.14
C SER A 197 4.88 14.83 -3.61
N ASN A 198 3.91 14.77 -4.52
CA ASN A 198 4.16 14.92 -5.95
C ASN A 198 4.45 16.37 -6.37
N SER A 199 4.15 17.35 -5.51
CA SER A 199 4.31 18.78 -5.80
C SER A 199 5.40 19.49 -5.00
N GLN A 200 5.93 18.86 -3.94
CA GLN A 200 6.92 19.44 -3.02
C GLN A 200 8.03 18.43 -2.69
N ALA A 201 9.14 18.92 -2.13
CA ALA A 201 10.28 18.09 -1.71
C ALA A 201 10.02 17.38 -0.36
N SER A 202 8.93 16.62 -0.26
CA SER A 202 8.51 15.87 0.93
C SER A 202 7.90 14.53 0.53
N SER A 203 8.21 13.43 1.21
CA SER A 203 7.59 12.13 0.89
C SER A 203 6.21 12.00 1.54
N ALA A 204 5.31 11.22 0.92
CA ALA A 204 3.98 10.97 1.50
C ALA A 204 4.06 10.20 2.83
N ALA A 205 5.02 9.29 2.96
CA ALA A 205 5.30 8.57 4.20
C ALA A 205 5.72 9.51 5.35
N ASP A 206 6.57 10.51 5.07
CA ASP A 206 6.98 11.49 6.08
C ASP A 206 5.82 12.42 6.48
N ILE A 207 4.99 12.84 5.51
CA ILE A 207 3.79 13.63 5.81
C ILE A 207 2.84 12.82 6.70
N LEU A 208 2.61 11.55 6.37
CA LEU A 208 1.79 10.64 7.17
C LEU A 208 2.32 10.52 8.61
N ASP A 209 3.62 10.32 8.78
CA ASP A 209 4.25 10.22 10.12
C ASP A 209 3.99 11.49 10.95
N VAL A 210 4.15 12.68 10.36
CA VAL A 210 3.85 13.94 11.06
C VAL A 210 2.37 14.00 11.45
N VAL A 211 1.46 13.73 10.50
CA VAL A 211 0.01 13.81 10.76
C VAL A 211 -0.42 12.80 11.82
N GLN A 212 0.13 11.59 11.86
CA GLN A 212 -0.14 10.64 12.93
C GLN A 212 0.31 11.13 14.30
N ARG A 213 1.45 11.82 14.36
CA ARG A 213 2.01 12.33 15.62
C ARG A 213 1.26 13.52 16.20
N VAL A 214 0.59 14.31 15.36
CA VAL A 214 -0.04 15.57 15.79
C VAL A 214 -1.50 15.73 15.43
N GLY A 215 -2.11 14.82 14.67
CA GLY A 215 -3.45 15.00 14.10
C GLY A 215 -4.54 15.14 15.16
N ALA A 216 -4.47 14.35 16.24
CA ALA A 216 -5.40 14.49 17.36
C ALA A 216 -5.26 15.88 18.02
N GLN A 217 -4.03 16.35 18.25
CA GLN A 217 -3.76 17.69 18.79
C GLN A 217 -4.17 18.78 17.80
N ALA A 218 -3.99 18.57 16.49
CA ALA A 218 -4.40 19.48 15.44
C ALA A 218 -5.90 19.74 15.48
N THR A 219 -6.68 18.66 15.64
CA THR A 219 -8.14 18.74 15.79
C THR A 219 -8.52 19.52 17.05
N MET A 220 -7.82 19.30 18.18
CA MET A 220 -8.02 20.11 19.40
C MET A 220 -7.71 21.59 19.20
N PHE A 221 -6.74 21.91 18.34
CA PHE A 221 -6.39 23.27 17.96
C PHE A 221 -7.31 23.87 16.88
N GLY A 222 -8.25 23.08 16.34
CA GLY A 222 -9.20 23.52 15.31
C GLY A 222 -8.70 23.39 13.87
N PHE A 223 -7.58 22.71 13.64
CA PHE A 223 -7.08 22.39 12.30
C PHE A 223 -7.72 21.11 11.76
N THR A 224 -7.95 21.09 10.45
CA THR A 224 -8.30 19.89 9.69
C THR A 224 -7.07 19.00 9.47
N ALA A 225 -7.30 17.74 9.12
CA ALA A 225 -6.21 16.81 8.82
C ALA A 225 -5.41 17.25 7.58
N GLU A 226 -6.07 17.81 6.58
CA GLU A 226 -5.48 18.34 5.35
C GLU A 226 -4.61 19.57 5.63
N GLN A 227 -5.07 20.49 6.49
CA GLN A 227 -4.26 21.63 6.92
C GLN A 227 -3.01 21.17 7.68
N THR A 228 -3.14 20.10 8.47
CA THR A 228 -2.01 19.49 9.19
C THR A 228 -1.02 18.87 8.20
N ALA A 229 -1.50 18.15 7.19
CA ALA A 229 -0.68 17.57 6.13
C ALA A 229 0.03 18.66 5.29
N ALA A 230 -0.65 19.76 4.97
CA ALA A 230 -0.07 20.89 4.26
C ALA A 230 1.06 21.55 5.08
N PHE A 231 0.85 21.75 6.38
CA PHE A 231 1.91 22.24 7.27
C PHE A 231 3.10 21.26 7.32
N ALA A 232 2.82 19.97 7.47
CA ALA A 232 3.85 18.93 7.49
C ALA A 232 4.68 18.96 6.21
N SER A 233 4.03 18.97 5.04
CA SER A 233 4.69 19.03 3.74
C SER A 233 5.57 20.28 3.60
N ALA A 234 5.09 21.46 4.02
CA ALA A 234 5.88 22.69 3.98
C ALA A 234 7.14 22.62 4.85
N MET A 235 7.03 22.07 6.07
CA MET A 235 8.17 21.92 6.97
C MET A 235 9.19 20.90 6.45
N LEU A 236 8.71 19.76 5.96
CA LEU A 236 9.54 18.70 5.38
C LEU A 236 10.26 19.21 4.12
N ALA A 237 9.56 19.93 3.25
CA ALA A 237 10.13 20.56 2.06
C ALA A 237 11.18 21.64 2.39
N ALA A 238 11.06 22.29 3.56
CA ALA A 238 12.08 23.20 4.09
C ALA A 238 13.28 22.47 4.73
N GLY A 239 13.30 21.14 4.72
CA GLY A 239 14.39 20.30 5.23
C GLY A 239 14.26 19.88 6.69
N ALA A 240 13.12 20.12 7.33
CA ALA A 240 12.87 19.61 8.68
C ALA A 240 12.65 18.08 8.64
N GLN A 241 13.06 17.39 9.70
CA GLN A 241 12.67 16.00 9.93
C GLN A 241 11.25 15.93 10.50
N SER A 242 10.57 14.79 10.35
CA SER A 242 9.19 14.59 10.79
C SER A 242 8.98 14.89 12.28
N GLU A 243 9.91 14.52 13.16
CA GLU A 243 9.87 14.85 14.59
C GLU A 243 9.93 16.35 14.85
N VAL A 244 10.75 17.07 14.08
CA VAL A 244 10.94 18.51 14.19
C VAL A 244 9.72 19.25 13.64
N ALA A 245 9.16 18.77 12.53
CA ALA A 245 7.90 19.28 11.96
C ALA A 245 6.75 19.08 12.96
N ALA A 246 6.59 17.89 13.54
CA ALA A 246 5.59 17.60 14.55
C ALA A 246 5.73 18.48 15.80
N THR A 247 6.96 18.67 16.30
CA THR A 247 7.22 19.53 17.46
C THR A 247 6.92 21.00 17.15
N SER A 248 7.32 21.47 15.97
CA SER A 248 7.01 22.81 15.48
C SER A 248 5.50 23.04 15.38
N PHE A 249 4.75 22.06 14.86
CA PHE A 249 3.30 22.12 14.80
C PHE A 249 2.67 22.28 16.19
N ARG A 250 3.11 21.47 17.18
CA ARG A 250 2.60 21.57 18.56
C ARG A 250 2.85 22.94 19.17
N ASN A 251 4.05 23.49 18.98
CA ASN A 251 4.43 24.81 19.50
C ASN A 251 3.63 25.92 18.83
N MET A 252 3.47 25.85 17.51
CA MET A 252 2.65 26.78 16.74
C MET A 252 1.20 26.72 17.20
N GLY A 253 0.57 25.55 17.19
CA GLY A 253 -0.81 25.37 17.59
C GLY A 253 -1.07 25.87 19.01
N ALA A 254 -0.21 25.50 19.97
CA ALA A 254 -0.31 25.98 21.34
C ALA A 254 -0.14 27.51 21.48
N ALA A 255 0.63 28.16 20.60
CA ALA A 255 0.76 29.61 20.58
C ALA A 255 -0.50 30.29 19.99
N LEU A 256 -1.08 29.72 18.94
CA LEU A 256 -2.27 30.25 18.26
C LEU A 256 -3.54 30.09 19.13
N THR A 257 -3.68 28.97 19.84
CA THR A 257 -4.86 28.71 20.67
C THR A 257 -4.86 29.40 22.02
N LYS A 258 -3.84 30.20 22.34
CA LYS A 258 -3.78 30.94 23.62
C LYS A 258 -4.81 32.07 23.71
N GLY A 259 -5.33 32.59 22.60
CA GLY A 259 -6.33 33.66 22.59
C GLY A 259 -5.92 34.82 23.50
N GLU A 260 -6.79 35.19 24.46
CA GLU A 260 -6.56 36.24 25.45
C GLU A 260 -5.39 35.97 26.43
N ALA A 261 -4.98 34.70 26.59
CA ALA A 261 -3.82 34.33 27.41
C ALA A 261 -2.49 34.43 26.63
N ALA A 262 -2.51 34.92 25.38
CA ALA A 262 -1.31 35.19 24.62
C ALA A 262 -0.52 36.32 25.27
N THR A 263 0.80 36.15 25.37
CA THR A 263 1.67 37.23 25.89
C THR A 263 1.64 38.43 24.94
N ALA A 264 1.95 39.63 25.45
CA ALA A 264 2.01 40.84 24.62
C ALA A 264 3.00 40.74 23.44
N GLY A 265 4.02 39.88 23.53
CA GLY A 265 4.91 39.59 22.41
C GLY A 265 4.26 38.70 21.34
N GLN A 266 3.51 37.68 21.76
CA GLN A 266 2.80 36.77 20.87
C GLN A 266 1.63 37.46 20.14
N SER A 267 0.86 38.29 20.84
CA SER A 267 -0.21 39.10 20.23
C SER A 267 0.33 40.07 19.17
N ARG A 268 1.47 40.73 19.42
CA ARG A 268 2.13 41.59 18.42
C ARG A 268 2.65 40.81 17.21
N ALA A 269 3.16 39.60 17.41
CA ALA A 269 3.60 38.74 16.30
C ALA A 269 2.41 38.29 15.44
N LEU A 270 1.26 37.98 16.04
CA LEU A 270 0.03 37.64 15.32
C LEU A 270 -0.50 38.84 14.52
N GLN A 271 -0.55 40.03 15.13
CA GLN A 271 -0.94 41.26 14.43
C GLN A 271 -0.01 41.60 13.26
N ALA A 272 1.30 41.37 13.40
CA ALA A 272 2.26 41.55 12.31
C ALA A 272 2.03 40.58 11.14
N LEU A 273 1.40 39.43 11.39
CA LEU A 273 0.96 38.47 10.38
C LEU A 273 -0.46 38.75 9.86
N GLY A 274 -1.09 39.83 10.31
CA GLY A 274 -2.46 40.20 9.93
C GLY A 274 -3.54 39.33 10.60
N LEU A 275 -3.21 38.65 11.70
CA LEU A 275 -4.13 37.80 12.47
C LEU A 275 -4.48 38.47 13.80
N ASP A 276 -5.76 38.60 14.11
CA ASP A 276 -6.21 39.02 15.45
C ASP A 276 -6.28 37.82 16.39
N ALA A 277 -5.67 37.96 17.58
CA ALA A 277 -5.60 36.89 18.58
C ALA A 277 -6.99 36.44 19.07
N GLU A 278 -8.00 37.31 18.95
CA GLU A 278 -9.40 37.03 19.30
C GLU A 278 -10.08 36.11 18.27
N ASP A 279 -9.68 36.18 17.00
CA ASP A 279 -10.18 35.36 15.90
C ASP A 279 -9.60 33.94 15.91
N MET A 280 -8.46 33.73 16.58
CA MET A 280 -7.80 32.42 16.71
C MET A 280 -8.38 31.55 17.83
N ARG A 281 -9.54 31.94 18.38
CA ARG A 281 -10.24 31.20 19.42
C ARG A 281 -10.75 29.85 18.88
N PRO A 282 -10.32 28.70 19.42
CA PRO A 282 -10.99 27.43 19.11
C PRO A 282 -12.47 27.56 19.53
N PRO A 283 -13.44 26.94 18.84
CA PRO A 283 -14.85 27.02 19.22
C PRO A 283 -15.08 26.39 20.60
N VAL A 284 -14.91 27.16 21.67
CA VAL A 284 -15.17 26.73 23.04
C VAL A 284 -16.68 26.78 23.29
N GLY A 285 -17.33 25.63 23.18
CA GLY A 285 -18.53 25.27 23.95
C GLY A 285 -19.68 26.28 23.98
N ARG A 286 -20.34 26.51 22.84
CA ARG A 286 -21.71 27.08 22.83
C ARG A 286 -22.82 26.03 22.99
N SER A 287 -22.54 24.74 23.14
CA SER A 287 -23.60 23.71 23.21
C SER A 287 -23.78 22.97 24.54
N PHE A 288 -22.95 23.17 25.57
CA PHE A 288 -23.05 22.35 26.81
C PHE A 288 -23.46 23.09 28.10
N ARG A 289 -23.62 24.42 28.07
CA ARG A 289 -24.05 25.21 29.26
C ARG A 289 -25.56 25.46 29.37
N SER A 290 -26.34 25.25 28.31
CA SER A 290 -27.81 25.43 28.35
C SER A 290 -28.57 24.23 28.92
N TRP A 291 -27.90 23.09 29.16
CA TRP A 291 -28.55 21.84 29.58
C TRP A 291 -28.51 21.58 31.09
N ARG A 292 -27.82 22.40 31.89
CA ARG A 292 -27.77 22.26 33.36
C ARG A 292 -28.83 23.06 34.12
N SER A 293 -29.64 23.87 33.46
CA SER A 293 -30.72 24.64 34.12
C SER A 293 -32.09 23.97 34.04
N LEU A 294 -32.20 22.73 33.55
CA LEU A 294 -33.47 22.00 33.50
C LEU A 294 -33.24 20.54 33.91
N ALA A 295 -33.62 20.21 35.14
CA ALA A 295 -33.96 18.86 35.55
C ALA A 295 -35.48 18.81 35.84
N PRO A 296 -36.11 17.64 35.88
CA PRO A 296 -36.21 16.63 34.84
C PRO A 296 -37.69 16.40 34.48
N ILE A 297 -38.05 16.26 33.21
CA ILE A 297 -39.41 15.82 32.82
C ILE A 297 -39.31 14.62 31.87
N SER A 298 -40.19 13.67 32.12
CA SER A 298 -40.20 12.27 31.72
C SER A 298 -40.03 11.99 30.21
N ARG A 299 -39.32 10.89 29.94
CA ARG A 299 -39.32 10.17 28.66
C ARG A 299 -40.76 9.78 28.28
N ASN A 300 -41.40 10.45 27.32
CA ASN A 300 -42.23 9.79 26.28
C ASN A 300 -42.89 10.63 25.16
N THR A 301 -42.65 11.93 25.00
CA THR A 301 -43.49 12.71 24.05
C THR A 301 -42.72 13.64 23.10
N VAL A 302 -41.66 13.15 22.44
CA VAL A 302 -40.87 13.97 21.49
C VAL A 302 -40.87 13.43 20.04
N TRP A 303 -41.46 12.26 19.78
CA TRP A 303 -41.44 11.67 18.43
C TRP A 303 -42.47 12.22 17.43
N TYR A 304 -43.32 13.21 17.78
CA TYR A 304 -44.35 13.73 16.88
C TYR A 304 -44.29 15.23 16.52
N SER A 305 -43.34 16.02 17.04
CA SER A 305 -43.24 17.46 16.72
C SER A 305 -42.00 17.87 15.91
N LEU A 306 -41.11 16.94 15.53
CA LEU A 306 -39.87 17.26 14.82
C LEU A 306 -39.84 16.83 13.33
N ALA A 307 -40.95 16.35 12.77
CA ALA A 307 -41.02 15.94 11.36
C ALA A 307 -41.81 16.89 10.43
N GLN A 308 -42.06 18.14 10.82
CA GLN A 308 -42.86 19.09 10.01
C GLN A 308 -42.21 20.40 9.53
N PRO A 309 -40.99 20.86 9.93
CA PRO A 309 -40.46 22.10 9.34
C PRO A 309 -39.65 21.95 8.03
N LEU A 310 -39.22 20.73 7.64
CA LEU A 310 -38.36 20.56 6.45
C LEU A 310 -39.10 20.51 5.10
N ALA A 311 -40.43 20.42 5.10
CA ALA A 311 -41.24 20.51 3.87
C ALA A 311 -41.61 21.96 3.49
N ALA A 312 -41.36 22.95 4.36
CA ALA A 312 -41.82 24.32 4.16
C ALA A 312 -40.77 25.29 3.57
N SER A 313 -39.47 24.94 3.53
CA SER A 313 -38.44 25.84 2.96
C SER A 313 -38.03 25.54 1.52
N LEU A 314 -38.48 24.44 0.91
CA LEU A 314 -38.23 24.14 -0.51
C LEU A 314 -39.34 24.64 -1.46
N ALA A 315 -40.41 25.23 -0.93
CA ALA A 315 -41.53 25.78 -1.73
C ALA A 315 -41.44 27.29 -1.98
N SER A 316 -40.49 28.03 -1.38
CA SER A 316 -40.40 29.49 -1.48
C SER A 316 -39.42 30.02 -2.54
N TRP A 317 -38.82 29.15 -3.37
CA TRP A 317 -37.92 29.54 -4.46
C TRP A 317 -38.44 29.16 -5.86
N LYS A 318 -39.75 29.33 -6.11
CA LYS A 318 -40.31 29.52 -7.46
C LYS A 318 -41.39 30.62 -7.42
N SER A 319 -41.15 31.65 -8.25
CA SER A 319 -41.85 32.93 -8.46
C SER A 319 -43.39 32.88 -8.48
N PRO A 320 -44.12 33.99 -8.16
CA PRO A 320 -44.71 34.85 -9.22
C PRO A 320 -45.00 36.33 -8.74
N ARG A 321 -45.30 37.38 -9.52
CA ARG A 321 -46.34 37.57 -10.56
C ARG A 321 -46.13 38.88 -11.33
N LEU A 322 -46.51 38.82 -12.60
CA LEU A 322 -46.96 39.91 -13.46
C LEU A 322 -48.16 40.68 -12.87
N SER A 323 -48.20 42.02 -12.99
CA SER A 323 -49.24 42.70 -13.79
C SER A 323 -49.10 44.25 -13.86
N ARG A 324 -48.92 44.72 -15.11
CA ARG A 324 -49.50 45.90 -15.82
C ARG A 324 -49.39 47.31 -15.20
N HIS A 325 -48.78 48.26 -15.94
CA HIS A 325 -49.43 49.05 -17.01
C HIS A 325 -48.45 49.92 -17.83
N HIS A 326 -48.69 49.94 -19.15
CA HIS A 326 -48.39 50.93 -20.21
C HIS A 326 -47.07 51.74 -20.25
N GLN A 327 -46.33 51.58 -21.37
CA GLN A 327 -46.09 52.59 -22.44
C GLN A 327 -44.96 52.08 -23.37
N THR A 328 -45.30 51.57 -24.58
CA THR A 328 -45.15 52.20 -25.91
C THR A 328 -43.72 52.30 -26.49
N TRP A 329 -43.52 51.52 -27.57
CA TRP A 329 -42.72 51.76 -28.79
C TRP A 329 -41.25 52.24 -28.69
N HIS A 330 -40.29 51.43 -29.17
CA HIS A 330 -39.69 51.58 -30.52
C HIS A 330 -38.59 50.55 -30.80
N LEU A 331 -38.59 50.04 -32.04
CA LEU A 331 -37.52 49.23 -32.63
C LEU A 331 -36.19 49.99 -32.68
N SER A 332 -35.06 49.28 -32.56
CA SER A 332 -34.09 49.27 -33.67
C SER A 332 -33.15 48.07 -33.59
N VAL A 333 -33.10 47.36 -34.72
CA VAL A 333 -32.10 46.36 -35.12
C VAL A 333 -30.91 47.11 -35.74
N ALA A 334 -29.69 46.71 -35.42
CA ALA A 334 -28.48 46.71 -36.27
C ALA A 334 -27.33 46.10 -35.45
N MET A 335 -26.86 44.88 -35.72
CA MET A 335 -25.76 44.58 -36.66
C MET A 335 -24.58 45.55 -36.57
N SER A 336 -23.51 45.11 -35.90
CA SER A 336 -22.16 44.92 -36.44
C SER A 336 -21.33 44.11 -35.44
#